data_AF-A0A1I5MFA7-F1
#
_entry.id   AF-A0A1I5MFA7-F1
#
_cell.length_a   1.000
_cell.length_b   1.000
_cell.length_c   1.000
_cell.angle_alpha   90.00
_cell.angle_beta   90.00
_cell.angle_gamma   90.00
#
_symmetry.space_group_name_H-M   'P 1'
#
loop_
_entity.id
_entity.type
_entity.pdbx_description
1 polymer ?
#
loop_
_entity_poly.entity_id
_entity_poly.type
_entity_poly.pdbx_seq_one_letter_code
_entity_poly.pdbx_strand_id
1 'polypeptide(L)' 'MSDFMKWLYPHYIRPYLDSVPQGEYEMWLSLMDGDLEYQFREEYEKTLEFTAIHAFLLGLRTGAGLEAVTPRP' A
#
# COMPACT_ATOMS: atom_id res chain seq x y z
N MET A 1 -13.08 8.78 -0.55
CA MET A 1 -12.84 7.42 -1.10
C MET A 1 -14.17 6.71 -1.21
N SER A 2 -14.42 5.99 -2.31
CA SER A 2 -15.60 5.13 -2.41
C SER A 2 -15.50 3.96 -1.43
N ASP A 3 -16.64 3.42 -1.01
CA ASP A 3 -16.71 2.28 -0.10
C ASP A 3 -15.99 1.05 -0.69
N PHE A 4 -16.02 0.91 -2.01
CA PHE A 4 -15.25 -0.11 -2.71
C PHE A 4 -13.75 0.01 -2.48
N MET A 5 -13.15 1.22 -2.54
CA MET A 5 -11.70 1.36 -2.34
C MET A 5 -11.29 1.08 -0.90
N LYS A 6 -12.12 1.49 0.07
CA LYS A 6 -11.92 1.17 1.49
C LYS A 6 -12.05 -0.32 1.76
N TRP A 7 -12.88 -1.04 1.01
CA TRP A 7 -12.94 -2.49 1.06
C TRP A 7 -11.74 -3.14 0.35
N LEU A 8 -11.35 -2.63 -0.81
CA LEU A 8 -10.26 -3.16 -1.63
C LEU A 8 -8.91 -3.08 -0.90
N TYR A 9 -8.67 -2.01 -0.14
CA TYR A 9 -7.40 -1.82 0.58
C TYR A 9 -7.07 -2.98 1.53
N PRO A 10 -7.86 -3.30 2.56
CA PRO A 10 -7.54 -4.37 3.49
C PRO A 10 -7.62 -5.77 2.86
N HIS A 11 -8.39 -5.96 1.78
CA HIS A 11 -8.60 -7.30 1.19
C HIS A 11 -7.61 -7.66 0.08
N TYR A 12 -7.02 -6.66 -0.60
CA TYR A 12 -6.14 -6.91 -1.75
C TYR A 12 -4.86 -6.07 -1.72
N ILE A 13 -4.95 -4.76 -1.50
CA ILE A 13 -3.77 -3.87 -1.58
C ILE A 13 -2.83 -4.15 -0.41
N ARG A 14 -3.34 -4.14 0.83
CA ARG A 14 -2.53 -4.34 2.03
C ARG A 14 -1.88 -5.73 2.06
N PRO A 15 -2.60 -6.84 1.81
CA PRO A 15 -1.98 -8.17 1.72
C PRO A 15 -0.90 -8.26 0.64
N TYR A 16 -1.10 -7.61 -0.51
CA TYR A 16 -0.07 -7.53 -1.54
C TYR A 16 1.17 -6.79 -1.02
N LEU A 17 1.00 -5.59 -0.45
CA LEU A 17 2.11 -4.80 0.10
C LEU A 17 2.89 -5.56 1.18
N ASP A 18 2.19 -6.28 2.05
CA ASP A 18 2.81 -7.10 3.10
C ASP A 18 3.60 -8.30 2.52
N SER A 19 3.27 -8.75 1.30
CA SER A 19 3.99 -9.84 0.61
C SER A 19 5.19 -9.37 -0.21
N VAL A 20 5.29 -8.09 -0.53
CA VAL A 20 6.39 -7.53 -1.33
C VAL A 20 7.65 -7.46 -0.45
N PRO A 21 8.81 -7.93 -0.94
CA PRO A 21 10.07 -7.75 -0.22
C PRO A 21 10.34 -6.27 0.04
N GLN A 22 10.52 -5.91 1.30
CA GLN A 22 10.69 -4.52 1.72
C GLN A 22 11.99 -3.89 1.20
N GLY A 23 13.03 -4.72 1.02
CA GLY A 23 14.29 -4.33 0.41
C GLY A 23 14.93 -3.16 1.14
N GLU A 24 15.27 -2.11 0.40
CA GLU A 24 15.91 -0.92 0.96
C GLU A 24 15.04 -0.25 2.03
N TYR A 25 13.71 -0.40 2.03
CA TYR A 25 12.83 0.30 2.96
C TYR A 25 12.64 -0.41 4.32
N GLU A 26 13.20 -1.62 4.51
CA GLU A 26 12.97 -2.47 5.68
C GLU A 26 13.22 -1.75 7.01
N MET A 27 14.35 -1.04 7.13
CA MET A 27 14.68 -0.29 8.36
C MET A 27 13.59 0.71 8.74
N TRP A 28 13.13 1.52 7.78
CA TRP A 28 12.12 2.55 8.04
C TRP A 28 10.76 1.94 8.39
N LEU A 29 10.38 0.85 7.73
CA LEU A 29 9.14 0.14 8.03
C LEU A 29 9.18 -0.49 9.41
N SER A 30 10.32 -1.08 9.81
CA SER A 30 10.50 -1.64 11.15
C SER A 30 10.41 -0.58 12.25
N LEU A 31 10.95 0.63 12.02
CA LEU A 31 10.83 1.74 12.98
C LEU A 31 9.36 2.16 13.14
N MET A 32 8.59 2.20 12.06
CA MET A 32 7.18 2.54 12.14
C MET A 32 6.33 1.46 12.81
N ASP A 33 6.74 0.19 12.74
CA ASP A 33 6.02 -0.89 13.43
C ASP A 33 6.37 -0.98 14.92
N GLY A 34 7.65 -0.83 15.27
CA GLY A 34 8.16 -1.01 16.63
C GLY A 34 8.21 0.26 17.49
N ASP A 35 8.62 1.38 16.91
CA ASP A 35 8.96 2.60 17.66
C ASP A 35 7.87 3.68 17.60
N LEU A 36 6.89 3.54 16.69
CA LEU A 36 5.77 4.47 16.61
C LEU A 36 4.91 4.38 17.87
N GLU A 37 4.74 5.52 18.55
CA GLU A 37 3.89 5.59 19.73
C GLU A 37 2.46 5.14 19.41
N TYR A 38 1.87 4.39 20.34
CA TYR A 38 0.53 3.81 20.16
C TYR A 38 -0.54 4.83 19.78
N GLN A 39 -0.42 6.06 20.31
CA GLN A 39 -1.37 7.14 20.03
C GLN A 39 -1.38 7.62 18.58
N PHE A 40 -0.35 7.32 17.78
CA PHE A 40 -0.27 7.71 16.37
C PHE A 40 -0.52 6.55 15.41
N ARG A 41 -0.78 5.34 15.93
CA ARG A 41 -0.91 4.14 15.10
C ARG A 41 -2.12 4.22 14.19
N GLU A 42 -3.25 4.71 14.69
CA GLU A 42 -4.47 4.87 13.89
C GLU A 42 -4.27 5.88 12.75
N GLU A 43 -3.69 7.04 13.05
CA GLU A 43 -3.41 8.09 12.07
C GLU A 43 -2.43 7.61 11.01
N TYR A 44 -1.40 6.85 11.43
CA TYR A 44 -0.44 6.25 10.53
C TYR A 44 -1.10 5.22 9.60
N GLU A 45 -1.91 4.30 10.15
CA GLU A 45 -2.66 3.33 9.36
C GLU A 45 -3.59 4.00 8.34
N LYS A 46 -4.29 5.08 8.74
CA LYS A 46 -5.16 5.85 7.84
C LYS A 46 -4.37 6.58 6.75
N THR A 47 -3.16 7.03 7.06
CA THR A 47 -2.27 7.65 6.08
C THR A 47 -1.76 6.62 5.07
N LEU A 48 -1.40 5.41 5.51
CA LEU A 48 -1.04 4.30 4.63
C LEU A 48 -2.22 3.87 3.74
N GLU A 49 -3.41 3.71 4.31
CA GLU A 49 -4.65 3.42 3.57
C GLU A 49 -4.85 4.46 2.47
N PHE A 50 -4.73 5.74 2.81
CA PHE A 50 -4.93 6.82 1.85
C PHE A 50 -3.92 6.81 0.72
N THR A 51 -2.64 6.74 1.05
CA THR A 51 -1.56 6.81 0.08
C THR A 51 -1.55 5.59 -0.84
N ALA A 52 -1.72 4.39 -0.29
CA ALA A 52 -1.75 3.16 -1.07
C ALA A 52 -2.91 3.12 -2.08
N ILE A 53 -4.13 3.52 -1.66
CA ILE A 53 -5.30 3.59 -2.54
C ILE A 53 -5.04 4.55 -3.72
N HIS A 54 -4.46 5.73 -3.46
CA HIS A 54 -4.25 6.72 -4.52
C HIS A 54 -3.06 6.37 -5.42
N ALA A 55 -2.01 5.76 -4.89
CA ALA A 55 -0.90 5.23 -5.69
C ALA A 55 -1.40 4.11 -6.63
N PHE A 56 -2.26 3.22 -6.13
CA PHE A 56 -2.89 2.18 -6.95
C PHE A 56 -3.76 2.78 -8.07
N LEU A 57 -4.66 3.72 -7.75
CA LEU A 57 -5.48 4.41 -8.74
C LEU A 57 -4.64 5.18 -9.76
N LEU A 58 -3.55 5.79 -9.32
CA LEU A 58 -2.62 6.48 -10.20
C LEU A 58 -1.99 5.50 -11.19
N GLY A 59 -1.53 4.34 -10.73
CA GLY A 59 -1.01 3.27 -11.59
C GLY A 59 -2.03 2.77 -12.61
N LEU A 60 -3.31 2.65 -12.23
CA LEU A 60 -4.39 2.34 -13.18
C LEU A 60 -4.61 3.46 -14.20
N ARG A 61 -4.60 4.72 -13.75
CA ARG A 61 -4.79 5.89 -14.61
C ARG A 61 -3.67 6.05 -15.64
N THR A 62 -2.43 5.73 -15.27
CA THR A 62 -1.26 5.84 -16.15
C THR A 62 -1.03 4.59 -17.01
N GLY A 63 -1.71 3.47 -16.72
CA GLY A 63 -1.48 2.19 -17.39
C GLY A 63 -0.28 1.41 -16.84
N ALA A 64 0.60 2.01 -16.05
CA ALA A 64 1.75 1.35 -15.45
C ALA A 64 1.36 0.16 -14.56
N GLY A 65 0.20 0.24 -13.90
CA GLY A 65 -0.35 -0.87 -13.10
C GLY A 65 -0.84 -2.06 -13.93
N LEU A 66 -0.93 -1.92 -15.26
CA LEU A 66 -1.38 -2.96 -16.20
C LEU A 66 -0.22 -3.55 -17.01
N GLU A 67 0.89 -2.81 -17.18
CA GLU A 67 2.04 -3.23 -17.98
C GLU A 67 2.73 -4.49 -17.44
N ALA A 68 2.76 -4.68 -16.12
CA ALA A 68 3.39 -5.84 -15.47
C ALA A 68 2.70 -7.18 -15.77
N VAL A 69 1.46 -7.18 -16.29
CA VAL A 69 0.65 -8.39 -16.51
C VAL A 69 0.75 -8.93 -17.94
N THR A 70 1.53 -8.30 -18.83
CA THR A 70 1.80 -8.90 -20.15
C THR A 70 2.99 -9.87 -20.05
N PRO A 71 2.77 -11.21 -20.13
CA PRO A 71 3.90 -12.10 -20.36
C PRO A 71 4.52 -11.70 -21.70
N ARG A 72 5.83 -11.38 -21.67
CA ARG A 72 6.60 -11.16 -22.89
C ARG A 72 6.54 -12.44 -23.75
N PRO A 73 6.29 -12.35 -25.07
CA PRO A 73 6.25 -13.50 -25.96
C PRO A 73 7.61 -14.21 -26.06
#